data_AF-A0A6J7HA16-F1
#
_entry.id   AF-A0A6J7HA16-F1
#
_cell.length_a   1.000
_cell.length_b   1.000
_cell.length_c   1.000
_cell.angle_alpha   90.00
_cell.angle_beta   90.00
_cell.angle_gamma   90.00
#
_symmetry.space_group_name_H-M   'P 1'
#
loop_
_entity.id
_entity.type
_entity.pdbx_description
1 polymer ?
#
loop_
_entity_poly.entity_id
_entity_poly.type
_entity_poly.pdbx_seq_one_letter_code
_entity_poly.pdbx_strand_id
1 'polypeptide(L)'
;MFPDIGAGELLGLAVLAMILVGPERLPKVAVEAAKMLKKLRNLSQLATAELKENLGPGFENLQPSDLHPKTFVKKQLSDLMEEKPVAKTKRPEARIDPDLI
;
A
#
# COMPACT_ATOMS: atom_id res chain seq x y z
N MET A 1 20.37 4.84 -13.94
CA MET A 1 20.42 6.24 -14.37
C MET A 1 19.31 6.40 -15.41
N PHE A 2 18.22 7.08 -15.06
CA PHE A 2 17.18 7.48 -16.01
C PHE A 2 17.36 8.98 -16.20
N PRO A 3 17.44 9.51 -17.43
CA PRO A 3 17.76 10.90 -17.64
C PRO A 3 16.58 11.78 -17.23
N ASP A 4 16.89 13.04 -16.98
CA ASP A 4 15.95 14.14 -16.84
C ASP A 4 14.86 14.07 -17.93
N ILE A 5 13.64 13.65 -17.56
CA ILE A 5 12.53 13.52 -18.50
C ILE A 5 12.27 14.90 -19.12
N GLY A 6 12.68 15.05 -20.38
CA GLY A 6 12.58 16.29 -21.12
C GLY A 6 11.18 16.50 -21.69
N ALA A 7 10.87 17.75 -22.08
CA ALA A 7 9.60 18.07 -22.75
C ALA A 7 9.37 17.23 -24.02
N GLY A 8 10.43 16.90 -24.76
CA GLY A 8 10.35 16.04 -25.95
C GLY A 8 9.99 14.58 -25.64
N GLU A 9 10.49 14.03 -24.53
CA GLU A 9 10.19 12.65 -24.12
C GLU A 9 8.74 12.52 -23.63
N LEU A 10 8.23 13.52 -22.89
CA LEU A 10 6.80 13.58 -22.53
C LEU A 10 5.91 13.61 -23.76
N LEU A 11 6.29 14.39 -24.78
CA LEU A 11 5.55 14.48 -26.03
C LEU A 11 5.60 13.14 -26.80
N GLY A 12 6.76 12.48 -26.82
CA GLY A 12 6.91 11.13 -27.37
C GLY A 12 6.04 10.09 -26.68
N LEU A 13 5.97 10.10 -25.35
CA LEU A 13 5.08 9.22 -24.58
C LEU A 13 3.61 9.53 -24.83
N ALA A 14 3.23 10.79 -24.97
CA ALA A 14 1.86 11.17 -25.32
C ALA A 14 1.47 10.65 -26.71
N VAL A 15 2.36 10.75 -27.70
CA VAL A 15 2.14 10.19 -29.04
C VAL A 15 2.04 8.66 -28.98
N LEU A 16 2.92 7.99 -28.24
CA LEU A 16 2.87 6.54 -28.07
C LEU A 16 1.55 6.10 -27.41
N ALA A 17 1.11 6.81 -26.38
CA ALA A 17 -0.16 6.54 -25.72
C ALA A 17 -1.35 6.75 -26.68
N MET A 18 -1.31 7.78 -27.53
CA MET A 18 -2.31 8.01 -28.57
C MET A 18 -2.35 6.86 -29.59
N ILE A 19 -1.21 6.29 -29.97
CA ILE A 19 -1.15 5.15 -30.90
C ILE A 19 -1.71 3.88 -30.25
N LEU A 20 -1.33 3.59 -29.01
CA LEU A 20 -1.73 2.36 -28.32
C LEU A 20 -3.20 2.35 -27.91
N VAL A 21 -3.71 3.47 -27.42
CA VAL A 21 -5.06 3.59 -26.87
C VAL A 21 -6.03 4.21 -27.88
N GLY A 22 -5.56 5.16 -28.68
CA GLY A 22 -6.36 6.01 -29.56
C GLY A 22 -6.57 7.41 -28.96
N PRO A 23 -6.42 8.49 -29.76
CA PRO A 23 -6.58 9.87 -29.29
C PRO A 23 -7.98 10.16 -28.75
N GLU A 24 -9.01 9.57 -29.36
CA GLU A 24 -10.42 9.71 -28.93
C GLU A 24 -10.73 9.01 -27.61
N ARG A 25 -9.99 7.94 -27.30
CA ARG A 25 -10.23 7.10 -26.11
C ARG A 25 -9.42 7.55 -24.91
N LEU A 26 -8.27 8.17 -25.13
CA LEU A 26 -7.38 8.65 -24.06
C LEU A 26 -8.07 9.55 -23.02
N PRO A 27 -8.83 10.59 -23.41
CA PRO A 27 -9.52 11.45 -22.43
C PRO A 27 -10.50 10.65 -21.57
N LYS A 28 -11.22 9.70 -22.18
CA LYS A 28 -12.17 8.85 -21.47
C LYS A 28 -11.46 7.93 -20.46
N VAL A 29 -10.38 7.27 -20.88
CA VAL A 29 -9.58 6.38 -20.01
C VAL A 29 -8.96 7.16 -18.85
N ALA A 30 -8.44 8.37 -19.10
CA ALA A 30 -7.90 9.24 -18.05
C ALA A 30 -8.96 9.61 -17.00
N VAL A 31 -10.17 9.97 -17.44
CA VAL A 31 -11.30 10.28 -16.54
C VAL A 31 -11.72 9.06 -15.74
N GLU A 32 -11.77 7.87 -16.35
CA GLU A 32 -12.11 6.62 -15.66
C GLU A 32 -11.06 6.24 -14.61
N ALA A 33 -9.78 6.36 -14.94
CA ALA A 33 -8.67 6.14 -14.01
C ALA A 33 -8.73 7.13 -12.83
N ALA A 34 -8.98 8.42 -13.10
CA ALA A 34 -9.14 9.42 -12.05
C ALA A 34 -10.32 9.12 -11.13
N LYS A 35 -11.47 8.69 -11.69
CA LYS A 35 -12.63 8.25 -10.90
C LYS A 35 -12.31 7.02 -10.06
N MET A 36 -11.58 6.05 -10.60
CA MET A 36 -11.15 4.86 -9.88
C MET A 36 -10.23 5.22 -8.70
N LEU A 37 -9.26 6.10 -8.93
CA LEU A 37 -8.35 6.58 -7.89
C LEU A 37 -9.11 7.32 -6.77
N LYS A 38 -10.08 8.17 -7.14
CA LYS A 38 -10.94 8.86 -6.17
C LYS A 38 -11.77 7.87 -5.35
N LYS A 39 -12.35 6.85 -5.99
CA LYS A 39 -13.08 5.79 -5.30
C LYS A 39 -12.17 5.04 -4.33
N LEU A 40 -10.98 4.62 -4.78
CA LEU A 40 -10.02 3.92 -3.94
C LEU A 40 -9.64 4.74 -2.71
N ARG A 41 -9.33 6.04 -2.90
CA ARG A 41 -9.05 6.97 -1.79
C ARG A 41 -10.22 7.06 -0.81
N ASN A 42 -11.45 7.21 -1.30
CA ASN A 42 -12.63 7.28 -0.45
C ASN A 42 -12.85 5.98 0.33
N LEU A 43 -12.66 4.82 -0.30
CA LEU A 43 -12.77 3.52 0.35
C LEU A 43 -11.73 3.35 1.46
N SER A 44 -10.47 3.73 1.20
CA SER A 44 -9.43 3.73 2.24
C SER A 44 -9.79 4.64 3.42
N GLN A 45 -10.30 5.85 3.13
CA GLN A 45 -10.69 6.80 4.17
C GLN A 45 -11.86 6.27 5.02
N LEU A 46 -12.89 5.70 4.38
CA LEU A 46 -14.04 5.09 5.06
C LEU A 46 -13.61 3.92 5.94
N ALA A 47 -12.83 2.98 5.41
CA ALA A 47 -12.35 1.84 6.18
C ALA A 47 -11.49 2.28 7.38
N THR A 48 -10.66 3.31 7.21
CA THR A 48 -9.84 3.86 8.31
C THR A 48 -10.70 4.51 9.38
N ALA A 49 -11.75 5.25 8.98
CA ALA A 49 -12.67 5.87 9.92
C ALA A 49 -13.44 4.82 10.73
N GLU A 50 -13.93 3.77 10.07
CA GLU A 50 -14.66 2.67 10.71
C GLU A 50 -13.77 1.86 11.68
N LEU A 51 -12.52 1.59 11.29
CA LEU A 51 -11.52 0.96 12.16
C LEU A 51 -11.21 1.82 13.40
N LYS A 52 -11.08 3.13 13.22
CA LYS A 52 -10.82 4.08 14.31
C LYS A 52 -11.99 4.16 15.29
N GLU A 53 -13.22 4.13 14.80
CA GLU A 53 -14.43 4.23 15.62
C GLU A 53 -14.71 2.95 16.41
N ASN A 54 -14.43 1.78 15.85
CA ASN A 54 -14.79 0.49 16.46
C ASN A 54 -13.68 -0.18 17.28
N LEU A 55 -12.39 0.13 17.07
CA LEU A 55 -11.28 -0.60 17.72
C LEU A 55 -10.68 0.09 18.96
N GLY A 56 -11.09 1.32 19.30
CA GLY A 56 -10.67 1.99 20.54
C GLY A 56 -9.19 2.45 20.59
N PRO A 57 -8.75 3.00 21.76
CA PRO A 57 -7.49 3.73 21.89
C PRO A 57 -6.28 2.81 21.64
N GLY A 58 -5.56 3.10 20.55
CA GLY A 58 -4.49 2.27 19.98
C GLY A 58 -4.39 2.44 18.46
N PHE A 59 -5.50 2.77 17.79
CA PHE A 59 -5.58 3.04 16.35
C PHE A 59 -5.86 4.53 16.01
N GLU A 60 -6.02 5.39 17.02
CA GLU A 60 -6.35 6.82 16.86
C GLU A 60 -5.29 7.62 16.08
N ASN A 61 -4.06 7.10 16.03
CA ASN A 61 -2.89 7.70 15.39
C ASN A 61 -2.58 7.15 13.98
N LEU A 62 -3.44 6.28 13.42
CA LEU A 62 -3.27 5.84 12.03
C LEU A 62 -3.71 6.97 11.08
N GLN A 63 -2.73 7.67 10.52
CA GLN A 63 -2.98 8.66 9.48
C GLN A 63 -3.26 7.94 8.15
N PRO A 64 -4.11 8.47 7.26
CA PRO A 64 -4.32 7.89 5.93
C PRO A 64 -3.03 7.76 5.09
N SER A 65 -1.98 8.50 5.43
CA SER A 65 -0.62 8.41 4.87
C SER A 65 0.20 7.21 5.38
N ASP A 66 -0.17 6.61 6.50
CA ASP A 66 0.46 5.39 7.04
C ASP A 66 -0.06 4.09 6.40
N LEU A 67 -1.04 4.18 5.52
CA LEU A 67 -1.54 3.05 4.73
C LEU A 67 -0.68 2.76 3.49
N HIS A 68 0.42 3.49 3.30
CA HIS A 68 1.46 3.03 2.40
C HIS A 68 2.14 1.81 3.05
N PRO A 69 2.22 0.65 2.36
CA PRO A 69 2.69 -0.60 2.98
C PRO A 69 4.11 -0.46 3.55
N LYS A 70 4.94 0.42 2.98
CA LYS A 70 6.29 0.71 3.48
C LYS A 70 6.30 1.52 4.78
N THR A 71 5.35 2.44 4.99
CA THR A 71 5.28 3.25 6.22
C THR A 71 4.57 2.48 7.33
N PHE A 72 3.55 1.69 7.02
CA PHE A 72 2.90 0.77 7.97
C PHE A 72 3.87 -0.24 8.57
N VAL A 73 4.61 -0.96 7.72
CA VAL A 73 5.63 -1.93 8.15
C VAL A 73 6.74 -1.25 8.94
N LYS A 74 7.15 -0.04 8.54
CA LYS A 74 8.16 0.73 9.28
C LYS A 74 7.67 1.08 10.68
N LYS A 75 6.41 1.52 10.83
CA LYS A 75 5.82 1.84 12.14
C LYS A 75 5.65 0.62 13.04
N GLN A 76 5.14 -0.49 12.50
CA GLN A 76 5.06 -1.74 13.26
C GLN A 76 6.45 -2.26 13.64
N LEU A 77 7.44 -2.13 12.74
CA LEU A 77 8.80 -2.55 13.04
C LEU A 77 9.46 -1.64 14.07
N SER A 78 9.23 -0.33 14.04
CA SER A 78 9.74 0.60 15.06
C SER A 78 9.05 0.41 16.42
N ASP A 79 7.74 0.17 16.47
CA ASP A 79 7.04 -0.19 17.72
C ASP A 79 7.62 -1.46 18.34
N LEU A 80 7.87 -2.49 17.51
CA LEU A 80 8.50 -3.74 17.94
C LEU A 80 9.98 -3.59 18.34
N MET A 81 10.65 -2.52 17.91
CA MET A 81 12.04 -2.21 18.25
C MET A 81 12.16 -1.28 19.47
N GLU A 82 11.16 -0.44 19.73
CA GLU A 82 11.10 0.45 20.89
C GLU A 82 10.66 -0.28 22.18
N GLU A 83 9.90 -1.38 22.08
CA GLU A 83 9.69 -2.29 23.21
C GLU A 83 10.87 -3.25 23.43
N LYS A 84 11.56 -3.08 24.57
CA LYS A 84 12.51 -4.04 25.16
C LYS A 84 11.89 -5.45 25.27
N PRO A 85 12.72 -6.50 25.24
CA PRO A 85 12.46 -7.74 24.52
C PRO A 85 11.32 -8.54 25.14
N VAL A 86 10.26 -8.79 24.38
CA VAL A 86 9.31 -9.84 24.74
C VAL A 86 10.06 -11.17 24.62
N ALA A 87 10.19 -11.84 25.76
CA ALA A 87 10.92 -13.07 25.93
C ALA A 87 10.59 -14.08 24.83
N LYS A 88 11.65 -14.69 24.29
CA LYS A 88 11.66 -15.84 23.37
C LYS A 88 10.34 -16.63 23.46
N THR A 89 9.50 -16.50 22.45
CA THR A 89 8.46 -17.49 22.17
C THR A 89 9.17 -18.83 22.08
N LYS A 90 8.98 -19.68 23.09
CA LYS A 90 9.37 -21.08 23.02
C LYS A 90 8.67 -21.62 21.78
N ARG A 91 9.43 -21.84 20.69
CA ARG A 91 9.01 -22.72 19.61
C ARG A 91 8.55 -24.01 20.29
N PRO A 92 7.31 -24.47 20.08
CA PRO A 92 7.00 -25.85 20.42
C PRO A 92 7.98 -26.70 19.61
N GLU A 93 8.91 -27.35 20.29
CA GLU A 93 9.72 -28.40 19.70
C GLU A 93 8.73 -29.40 19.09
N ALA A 94 8.77 -29.53 17.77
CA ALA A 94 8.08 -30.62 17.10
C ALA A 94 8.71 -31.91 17.62
N ARG A 95 8.08 -32.52 18.63
CA ARG A 95 8.29 -33.92 18.97
C ARG A 95 7.74 -34.71 17.80
N ILE A 96 8.63 -35.02 16.86
CA ILE A 96 8.39 -36.06 15.88
C ILE A 96 8.41 -37.34 16.70
N ASP A 97 7.23 -37.89 17.00
CA ASP A 97 7.11 -39.21 17.61
C ASP A 97 7.73 -40.23 16.63
N PRO A 98 8.77 -40.97 17.05
CA PRO A 98 9.42 -41.96 16.19
C PRO A 98 8.61 -43.26 16.04
N ASP A 99 7.39 -43.34 16.58
CA ASP A 99 6.56 -44.56 16.58
C ASP A 99 5.58 -44.64 15.40
N LEU A 100 5.92 -44.03 14.25
CA LEU A 100 5.14 -44.12 13.02
C LEU A 100 5.98 -44.55 11.81
N ILE A 101 6.77 -45.62 11.96
CA ILE A 101 7.28 -46.46 10.86
C ILE A 101 7.23 -47.92 11.30
#